data_AF-A0A016A3X8-F1
#
_entry.id   AF-A0A016A3X8-F1
#
_cell.length_a   1.000
_cell.length_b   1.000
_cell.length_c   1.000
_cell.angle_alpha   90.00
_cell.angle_beta   90.00
_cell.angle_gamma   90.00
#
_symmetry.space_group_name_H-M   'P 1'
#
loop_
_entity.id
_entity.type
_entity.pdbx_description
1 polymer ?
#
loop_
_entity_poly.entity_id
_entity_poly.type
_entity_poly.pdbx_seq_one_letter_code
_entity_poly.pdbx_strand_id
1 'polypeptide(L)'
;MKFTTETAWSPCDETFELVCEKFPTLCYFYQSEEPGLAEYWTNDQEGKYFPDKYIADLCTPDDKWYKEYFVNQTEIFKWFEEISGQSVESITEILAIAEQWKNENDKSFCNIYEYAAG
;
A
#
# COMPACT_ATOMS: atom_id res chain seq x y z
N MET A 1 21.94 -1.41 -1.32
CA MET A 1 21.72 -1.66 0.13
C MET A 1 20.27 -1.33 0.41
N LYS A 2 19.54 -2.13 1.22
CA LYS A 2 18.15 -1.87 1.60
C LYS A 2 18.05 -2.00 3.11
N PHE A 3 17.36 -1.06 3.76
CA PHE A 3 17.11 -1.05 5.20
C PHE A 3 15.75 -0.40 5.44
N THR A 4 15.22 -0.57 6.64
CA THR A 4 13.94 0.01 7.08
C THR A 4 14.19 0.95 8.24
N THR A 5 13.40 2.01 8.31
CA THR A 5 13.45 3.02 9.38
C THR A 5 12.03 3.35 9.81
N GLU A 6 11.86 3.70 11.08
CA GLU A 6 10.62 4.27 11.61
C GLU A 6 10.91 5.73 11.98
N THR A 7 10.08 6.63 11.48
CA THR A 7 10.15 8.08 11.69
C THR A 7 8.79 8.61 12.14
N ALA A 8 8.72 9.87 12.55
CA ALA A 8 7.44 10.48 12.90
C ALA A 8 6.74 10.98 11.62
N TRP A 9 5.69 10.27 11.20
CA TRP A 9 4.71 10.67 10.17
C TRP A 9 5.21 10.71 8.72
N SER A 10 6.46 11.10 8.47
CA SER A 10 7.02 11.21 7.12
C SER A 10 8.47 10.72 7.06
N PRO A 11 9.00 10.41 5.86
CA PRO A 11 10.43 10.22 5.66
C PRO A 11 11.23 11.41 6.23
N CYS A 12 12.41 11.12 6.76
CA CYS A 12 13.36 12.16 7.17
C CYS A 12 14.33 12.42 6.01
N ASP A 13 13.81 13.05 4.96
CA ASP A 13 14.52 13.27 3.71
C ASP A 13 15.83 14.01 3.92
N GLU A 14 15.88 14.95 4.87
CA GLU A 14 17.08 15.73 5.17
C GLU A 14 18.25 14.85 5.61
N THR A 15 17.97 13.73 6.28
CA THR A 15 19.01 12.76 6.67
C THR A 15 19.57 12.06 5.44
N PHE A 16 18.72 11.65 4.49
CA PHE A 16 19.15 10.97 3.28
C PHE A 16 19.85 11.92 2.31
N GLU A 17 19.36 13.15 2.18
CA GLU A 17 19.99 14.23 1.42
C GLU A 17 21.41 14.49 1.93
N LEU A 18 21.60 14.63 3.25
CA LEU A 18 22.93 14.81 3.86
C LEU A 18 23.89 13.65 3.55
N VAL A 19 23.40 12.40 3.53
CA VAL A 19 24.21 11.23 3.16
C VAL A 19 24.63 11.31 1.69
N CYS A 20 23.71 11.68 0.80
CA CYS A 20 24.00 11.87 -0.63
C CYS A 20 24.96 13.04 -0.88
N GLU A 21 24.85 14.14 -0.13
CA GLU A 21 25.82 15.24 -0.18
C GLU A 21 27.23 14.76 0.22
N LYS A 22 27.33 13.92 1.25
CA LYS A 22 28.61 13.40 1.73
C LYS A 22 29.21 12.34 0.80
N PHE A 23 28.36 11.56 0.14
CA PHE A 23 28.74 10.47 -0.76
C PHE A 23 28.01 10.60 -2.11
N PRO A 24 28.50 11.46 -3.03
CA PRO A 24 27.76 11.85 -4.25
C PRO A 24 27.50 10.73 -5.26
N THR A 25 28.07 9.54 -5.05
CA THR A 25 27.81 8.35 -5.87
C THR A 25 26.59 7.56 -5.40
N LEU A 26 26.05 7.90 -4.22
CA LEU A 26 24.83 7.31 -3.68
C LEU A 26 23.61 8.11 -4.13
N CYS A 27 22.56 7.38 -4.46
CA CYS A 27 21.20 7.90 -4.59
C CYS A 27 20.32 7.09 -3.64
N TYR A 28 19.28 7.71 -3.08
CA TYR A 28 18.32 7.04 -2.22
C TYR A 28 16.96 6.95 -2.90
N PHE A 29 16.27 5.85 -2.66
CA PHE A 29 14.89 5.61 -3.05
C PHE A 29 14.14 5.11 -1.83
N TYR A 30 12.88 5.48 -1.70
CA TYR A 30 12.06 5.08 -0.55
C TYR A 30 10.64 4.72 -0.95
N GLN A 31 10.00 3.96 -0.07
CA GLN A 31 8.57 3.71 -0.01
C GLN A 31 8.19 3.88 1.47
N SER A 32 7.25 4.78 1.75
CA SER A 32 6.85 5.18 3.10
C SER A 32 5.38 4.87 3.33
N GLU A 33 5.06 4.44 4.53
CA GLU A 33 3.70 4.08 4.95
C GLU A 33 3.38 4.74 6.28
N GLU A 34 2.32 5.53 6.32
CA GLU A 34 1.68 6.03 7.53
C GLU A 34 0.19 5.63 7.50
N PRO A 35 -0.13 4.38 7.90
CA PRO A 35 -1.49 3.86 7.81
C PRO A 35 -2.51 4.64 8.64
N GLY A 36 -2.08 5.28 9.74
CA GLY A 36 -2.95 6.07 10.60
C GLY A 36 -3.53 7.32 9.91
N LEU A 37 -2.86 7.82 8.86
CA LEU A 37 -3.29 8.95 8.04
C LEU A 37 -3.58 8.59 6.58
N ALA A 38 -3.51 7.29 6.24
CA ALA A 38 -3.60 6.79 4.86
C ALA A 38 -2.60 7.46 3.90
N GLU A 39 -1.40 7.75 4.40
CA GLU A 39 -0.34 8.38 3.65
C GLU A 39 0.68 7.35 3.16
N TYR A 40 0.82 7.26 1.84
CA TYR A 40 1.66 6.27 1.18
C TYR A 40 2.44 6.96 0.08
N TRP A 41 3.75 7.09 0.28
CA TRP A 41 4.62 7.93 -0.56
C TRP A 41 5.79 7.13 -1.13
N THR A 42 6.20 7.44 -2.36
CA THR A 42 7.44 6.92 -2.94
C THR A 42 8.05 7.91 -3.92
N ASN A 43 9.38 8.00 -3.90
CA ASN A 43 10.15 8.70 -4.93
C ASN A 43 10.59 7.76 -6.09
N ASP A 44 10.19 6.48 -6.06
CA ASP A 44 10.47 5.48 -7.10
C ASP A 44 9.22 5.20 -7.95
N GLN A 45 8.71 6.24 -8.61
CA GLN A 45 7.47 6.15 -9.41
C GLN A 45 7.54 5.13 -10.57
N GLU A 46 8.74 4.86 -11.06
CA GLU A 46 8.98 3.82 -12.08
C GLU A 46 8.84 2.40 -11.49
N GLY A 47 8.94 2.25 -10.17
CA GLY A 47 8.91 0.98 -9.45
C GLY A 47 10.14 0.12 -9.71
N LYS A 48 11.30 0.75 -9.93
CA LYS A 48 12.54 0.04 -10.30
C LYS A 48 13.15 -0.71 -9.12
N TYR A 49 13.02 -0.15 -7.92
CA TYR A 49 13.54 -0.66 -6.66
C TYR A 49 12.40 -1.11 -5.72
N PHE A 50 11.24 -0.50 -5.86
CA PHE A 50 10.01 -0.74 -5.11
C PHE A 50 8.86 -0.99 -6.10
N PRO A 51 8.67 -2.23 -6.55
CA PRO A 51 7.73 -2.52 -7.63
C PRO A 51 6.26 -2.40 -7.22
N ASP A 52 5.96 -2.48 -5.92
CA ASP A 52 4.62 -2.41 -5.39
C ASP A 52 4.07 -0.99 -5.53
N LYS A 53 2.88 -0.88 -6.12
CA LYS A 53 2.18 0.39 -6.37
C LYS A 53 0.92 0.52 -5.54
N TYR A 54 0.35 -0.61 -5.15
CA TYR A 54 -0.91 -0.65 -4.43
C TYR A 54 -0.77 -1.44 -3.14
N ILE A 55 -1.62 -1.09 -2.17
CA ILE A 55 -1.76 -1.77 -0.89
C ILE A 55 -3.23 -2.08 -0.72
N ALA A 56 -3.58 -3.33 -0.42
CA ALA A 56 -4.90 -3.68 0.06
C ALA A 56 -4.83 -3.97 1.55
N ASP A 57 -5.66 -3.30 2.34
CA ASP A 57 -5.84 -3.52 3.77
C ASP A 57 -7.32 -3.87 4.01
N LEU A 58 -7.57 -5.11 4.43
CA LEU A 58 -8.90 -5.71 4.38
C LEU A 58 -9.16 -6.58 5.61
N CYS A 59 -10.38 -6.49 6.13
CA CYS A 59 -10.91 -7.39 7.15
C CYS A 59 -12.24 -7.99 6.65
N THR A 60 -12.29 -9.31 6.53
CA THR A 60 -13.48 -10.05 6.06
C THR A 60 -14.56 -10.18 7.15
N PRO A 61 -15.79 -10.61 6.79
CA PRO A 61 -16.85 -10.89 7.77
C PRO A 61 -16.48 -11.90 8.86
N ASP A 62 -15.61 -12.86 8.55
CA ASP A 62 -15.13 -13.88 9.49
C ASP A 62 -13.91 -13.43 10.33
N ASP A 63 -13.72 -12.12 10.48
CA ASP A 63 -12.64 -11.47 11.26
C ASP A 63 -11.21 -11.84 10.79
N LYS A 64 -11.04 -12.24 9.52
CA LYS A 64 -9.70 -12.44 8.95
C LYS A 64 -9.19 -11.12 8.37
N TRP A 65 -8.01 -10.73 8.86
CA TRP A 65 -7.31 -9.53 8.40
C TRP A 65 -6.20 -9.88 7.42
N TYR A 66 -6.10 -9.08 6.36
CA TYR A 66 -5.09 -9.18 5.32
C TYR A 66 -4.52 -7.79 5.02
N LYS A 67 -3.19 -7.72 4.85
CA LYS A 67 -2.52 -6.56 4.30
C LYS A 67 -1.52 -7.03 3.25
N GLU A 68 -1.79 -6.72 1.99
CA GLU A 68 -1.03 -7.20 0.84
C GLU A 68 -0.63 -6.06 -0.10
N TYR A 69 0.45 -6.29 -0.84
CA TYR A 69 1.07 -5.30 -1.73
C TYR A 69 1.08 -5.81 -3.16
N PHE A 70 0.82 -4.92 -4.12
CA PHE A 70 0.60 -5.31 -5.51
C PHE A 70 1.26 -4.36 -6.49
N VAL A 71 1.74 -4.91 -7.61
CA VAL A 71 2.37 -4.13 -8.69
C VAL A 71 1.32 -3.45 -9.56
N ASN A 72 0.13 -4.04 -9.68
CA ASN A 72 -0.94 -3.57 -10.54
C ASN A 72 -2.33 -3.99 -10.03
N GLN A 73 -3.38 -3.32 -10.53
CA GLN A 73 -4.76 -3.60 -10.11
C GLN A 73 -5.26 -5.01 -10.48
N THR A 74 -4.76 -5.61 -11.57
CA THR A 74 -5.18 -6.96 -11.97
C THR A 74 -4.80 -8.02 -10.94
N GLU A 75 -3.66 -7.84 -10.25
CA GLU A 75 -3.27 -8.72 -9.14
C GLU A 75 -4.20 -8.56 -7.94
N ILE A 76 -4.60 -7.32 -7.61
CA ILE A 76 -5.58 -7.03 -6.56
C ILE A 76 -6.90 -7.74 -6.86
N PHE A 77 -7.37 -7.68 -8.11
CA PHE A 77 -8.63 -8.30 -8.50
C PHE A 77 -8.58 -9.79 -8.25
N LYS A 78 -7.60 -10.50 -8.82
CA LYS A 78 -7.43 -11.95 -8.61
C LYS A 78 -7.35 -12.32 -7.13
N TRP A 79 -6.59 -11.58 -6.35
CA TRP A 79 -6.47 -11.79 -4.91
C TRP A 79 -7.80 -11.59 -4.18
N PHE A 80 -8.55 -10.54 -4.53
CA PHE A 80 -9.86 -10.30 -3.94
C PHE A 80 -10.89 -11.36 -4.34
N GLU A 81 -10.85 -11.86 -5.58
CA GLU A 81 -11.69 -12.97 -6.04
C GLU A 81 -11.46 -14.24 -5.20
N GLU A 82 -10.19 -14.54 -4.88
CA GLU A 82 -9.83 -15.69 -4.04
C GLU A 82 -10.39 -15.57 -2.61
N ILE A 83 -10.41 -14.36 -2.04
CA ILE A 83 -10.92 -14.09 -0.70
C ILE A 83 -12.45 -14.06 -0.66
N SER A 84 -13.06 -13.33 -1.58
CA SER A 84 -14.50 -13.04 -1.59
C SER A 84 -15.33 -14.12 -2.27
N GLY A 85 -14.72 -14.94 -3.13
CA GLY A 85 -15.42 -15.84 -4.03
C GLY A 85 -16.23 -15.14 -5.14
N GLN A 86 -16.06 -13.82 -5.30
CA GLN A 86 -16.81 -13.00 -6.26
C GLN A 86 -15.86 -12.39 -7.29
N SER A 87 -16.23 -12.50 -8.57
CA SER A 87 -15.43 -11.90 -9.65
C SER A 87 -15.56 -10.38 -9.68
N VAL A 88 -14.44 -9.69 -9.90
CA VAL A 88 -14.37 -8.22 -9.92
C VAL A 88 -13.45 -7.71 -11.03
N GLU A 89 -13.82 -6.59 -11.65
CA GLU A 89 -13.06 -5.94 -12.73
C GLU A 89 -12.62 -4.51 -12.36
N SER A 90 -13.00 -4.01 -11.18
CA SER A 90 -12.61 -2.67 -10.72
C SER A 90 -12.48 -2.55 -9.20
N ILE A 91 -11.67 -1.58 -8.75
CA ILE A 91 -11.58 -1.19 -7.33
C ILE A 91 -12.95 -0.79 -6.78
N THR A 92 -13.78 -0.10 -7.57
CA THR A 92 -15.13 0.30 -7.16
C THR A 92 -16.02 -0.90 -6.80
N GLU A 93 -15.92 -2.00 -7.57
CA GLU A 93 -16.64 -3.24 -7.27
C GLU A 93 -16.15 -3.90 -5.99
N ILE A 94 -14.82 -3.94 -5.77
CA ILE A 94 -14.24 -4.42 -4.51
C ILE A 94 -14.81 -3.65 -3.32
N LEU A 95 -14.80 -2.32 -3.39
CA LEU A 95 -15.30 -1.46 -2.32
C LEU A 95 -16.80 -1.63 -2.10
N ALA A 96 -17.59 -1.82 -3.16
CA ALA A 96 -19.02 -2.08 -3.06
C ALA A 96 -19.32 -3.42 -2.37
N ILE A 97 -18.54 -4.46 -2.66
CA ILE A 97 -18.66 -5.77 -1.98
C ILE A 97 -18.26 -5.64 -0.51
N ALA A 98 -17.14 -4.97 -0.22
CA ALA A 98 -16.69 -4.74 1.15
C ALA A 98 -17.67 -3.89 1.98
N GLU A 99 -18.40 -2.96 1.35
CA GLU A 99 -19.46 -2.22 2.03
C GLU A 99 -20.64 -3.15 2.40
N GLN A 100 -20.95 -4.16 1.59
CA GLN A 100 -21.97 -5.15 1.92
C GLN A 100 -21.57 -6.04 3.10
N TRP A 101 -20.28 -6.37 3.23
CA TRP A 101 -19.74 -7.13 4.35
C TRP A 101 -20.03 -6.50 5.71
N LYS A 102 -20.17 -5.17 5.78
CA LYS A 102 -20.56 -4.47 7.02
C LYS A 102 -21.93 -4.88 7.56
N ASN A 103 -22.81 -5.41 6.72
CA ASN A 103 -24.10 -5.94 7.17
C ASN A 103 -23.96 -7.28 7.89
N GLU A 104 -22.90 -8.03 7.62
CA GLU A 104 -22.59 -9.31 8.27
C GLU A 104 -21.73 -9.09 9.52
N ASN A 105 -20.76 -8.18 9.44
CA ASN A 105 -19.88 -7.80 10.54
C ASN A 105 -19.48 -6.33 10.40
N ASP A 106 -19.83 -5.50 11.39
CA ASP A 106 -19.61 -4.05 11.39
C ASP A 106 -18.12 -3.64 11.43
N LYS A 107 -17.23 -4.60 11.74
CA LYS A 107 -15.78 -4.42 11.73
C LYS A 107 -15.13 -4.74 10.38
N SER A 108 -15.88 -5.29 9.43
CA SER A 108 -15.33 -5.59 8.11
C SER A 108 -15.06 -4.31 7.33
N PHE A 109 -13.96 -4.30 6.59
CA PHE A 109 -13.55 -3.19 5.74
C PHE A 109 -12.67 -3.67 4.60
N CYS A 110 -12.54 -2.84 3.57
CA CYS A 110 -11.52 -2.96 2.56
C CYS A 110 -11.09 -1.55 2.17
N ASN A 111 -9.79 -1.29 2.27
CA ASN A 111 -9.17 -0.07 1.78
C ASN A 111 -8.11 -0.46 0.75
N ILE A 112 -8.06 0.29 -0.35
CA ILE A 112 -7.06 0.12 -1.39
C ILE A 112 -6.37 1.46 -1.55
N TYR A 113 -5.06 1.47 -1.38
CA TYR A 113 -4.22 2.64 -1.46
C TYR A 113 -3.27 2.51 -2.65
N GLU A 114 -2.89 3.64 -3.24
CA GLU A 114 -1.85 3.73 -4.28
C GLU A 114 -0.73 4.62 -3.75
N TYR A 115 0.53 4.21 -3.95
CA TYR A 115 1.67 5.03 -3.58
C TYR A 115 1.71 6.29 -4.45
N ALA A 116 1.62 7.45 -3.80
CA ALA A 116 1.73 8.74 -4.45
C ALA A 116 3.20 9.19 -4.57
N ALA A 117 3.44 10.13 -5.48
CA ALA A 117 4.75 10.77 -5.60
C ALA A 117 5.05 11.60 -4.36
N GLY A 118 6.17 11.29 -3.71
CA GLY A 118 6.74 12.05 -2.60
C GLY A 118 8.14 12.57 -2.92
#